data_AF-A0A9P5X0E5-F1
#
_entry.id   AF-A0A9P5X0E5-F1
#
_cell.length_a   1.000
_cell.length_b   1.000
_cell.length_c   1.000
_cell.angle_alpha   90.00
_cell.angle_beta   90.00
_cell.angle_gamma   90.00
#
_symmetry.space_group_name_H-M   'P 1'
#
loop_
_entity.id
_entity.type
_entity.pdbx_description
1 polymer ?
#
loop_
_entity_poly.entity_id
_entity_poly.type
_entity_poly.pdbx_seq_one_letter_code
_entity_poly.pdbx_strand_id
1 'polypeptide(L)' 'WIEKMSAFNFEVEYVPGSENILSDALSRIYSNDSLGTVCTPSEYVEYDSSKE' A
#
# COMPACT_ATOMS: atom_id res chain seq x y z
N TRP A 1 -13.90 -8.06 3.23
CA TRP A 1 -13.36 -7.38 2.03
C TRP A 1 -14.40 -7.12 0.94
N ILE A 2 -15.27 -8.09 0.57
CA ILE A 2 -16.33 -7.85 -0.44
C ILE A 2 -17.20 -6.64 -0.11
N GLU A 3 -17.72 -6.55 1.12
CA GLU A 3 -18.54 -5.40 1.57
C GLU A 3 -17.78 -4.07 1.42
N LYS A 4 -16.51 -4.01 1.85
CA LYS A 4 -15.67 -2.80 1.72
C LYS A 4 -15.42 -2.43 0.25
N MET A 5 -15.18 -3.42 -0.61
CA MET A 5 -14.96 -3.20 -2.04
C MET A 5 -16.23 -2.72 -2.74
N SER A 6 -17.41 -3.19 -2.32
CA SER A 6 -18.70 -2.77 -2.90
C SER A 6 -19.01 -1.27 -2.73
N ALA A 7 -18.28 -0.57 -1.85
CA ALA A 7 -18.38 0.88 -1.72
C ALA A 7 -17.74 1.66 -2.89
N PHE A 8 -16.96 0.99 -3.75
CA PHE A 8 -16.25 1.60 -4.86
C PHE A 8 -16.85 1.14 -6.20
N ASN A 9 -16.92 2.06 -7.16
CA ASN A 9 -17.24 1.73 -8.54
C ASN A 9 -15.95 1.46 -9.31
N PHE A 10 -15.63 0.19 -9.57
CA PHE A 10 -14.41 -0.21 -10.25
C PHE A 10 -14.64 -1.44 -11.13
N GLU A 11 -13.75 -1.64 -12.10
CA GLU A 11 -13.68 -2.84 -12.92
C GLU A 11 -12.35 -3.54 -12.67
N VAL A 12 -12.35 -4.87 -12.78
CA VAL A 12 -11.14 -5.68 -12.59
C VAL A 12 -10.47 -5.86 -13.94
N GLU A 13 -9.30 -5.26 -14.09
CA GLU A 13 -8.48 -5.36 -15.29
C GLU A 13 -7.17 -6.11 -15.00
N TYR A 14 -6.74 -6.94 -15.96
CA TYR A 14 -5.42 -7.57 -15.89
C TYR A 14 -4.34 -6.57 -16.33
N VAL A 15 -3.34 -6.35 -15.48
CA VAL A 15 -2.18 -5.51 -15.78
C VAL A 15 -0.95 -6.39 -16.01
N PRO A 16 -0.35 -6.38 -17.21
CA PRO A 16 0.88 -7.11 -17.48
C PRO A 16 2.06 -6.58 -16.66
N GLY A 17 3.01 -7.45 -16.33
CA GLY A 17 4.19 -7.07 -15.53
C GLY A 17 5.04 -5.97 -16.16
N SER A 18 5.07 -5.87 -17.49
CA SER A 18 5.75 -4.79 -18.22
C SER A 18 5.15 -3.41 -17.99
N GLU A 19 3.88 -3.34 -17.55
CA GLU A 19 3.17 -2.10 -17.24
C GLU A 19 3.10 -1.84 -15.73
N ASN A 20 3.25 -2.89 -14.91
CA ASN A 20 3.23 -2.81 -13.45
C ASN A 20 4.54 -2.27 -12.82
N ILE A 21 5.41 -1.61 -13.59
CA ILE A 21 6.75 -1.18 -13.15
C ILE A 21 6.65 -0.23 -11.96
N LEU A 22 5.74 0.75 -12.00
CA LEU A 22 5.63 1.76 -10.95
C LEU A 22 5.15 1.14 -9.63
N SER A 23 4.07 0.37 -9.67
CA SER A 23 3.53 -0.31 -8.49
C SER A 23 4.53 -1.32 -7.93
N ASP A 24 5.23 -2.08 -8.78
CA ASP A 24 6.28 -3.01 -8.36
C ASP A 24 7.45 -2.26 -7.67
N ALA A 25 7.95 -1.17 -8.27
CA ALA A 25 9.01 -0.36 -7.68
C ALA A 25 8.60 0.24 -6.33
N LEU A 26 7.39 0.81 -6.24
CA LEU A 26 6.86 1.38 -4.99
C LEU A 26 6.65 0.32 -3.91
N SER A 27 6.21 -0.88 -4.27
CA SER A 27 6.06 -1.98 -3.31
C SER A 27 7.39 -2.43 -2.71
N ARG A 28 8.50 -2.18 -3.40
CA ARG A 28 9.84 -2.62 -3.01
C ARG A 28 10.65 -1.56 -2.25
N ILE A 29 10.16 -0.34 -2.07
CA ILE A 29 10.95 0.75 -1.45
C ILE A 29 11.48 0.41 -0.05
N TYR A 30 10.74 -0.42 0.70
CA TYR A 30 11.12 -0.87 2.04
C TYR A 30 11.80 -2.25 2.06
N SER A 31 12.15 -2.82 0.90
CA SER A 31 12.69 -4.20 0.82
C SER A 31 14.03 -4.37 1.53
N ASN A 32 14.75 -3.26 1.72
CA ASN A 32 16.07 -3.25 2.32
C ASN A 32 16.07 -2.64 3.73
N ASP A 33 14.89 -2.40 4.29
CA ASP A 33 14.76 -1.86 5.64
C ASP A 33 15.09 -2.92 6.67
N SER A 34 15.73 -2.49 7.76
CA SER A 34 16.05 -3.37 8.87
C SER A 34 14.78 -3.79 9.64
N LEU A 35 14.80 -4.97 10.25
CA LEU A 35 13.73 -5.40 11.16
C LEU A 35 13.56 -4.37 12.29
N GLY A 36 12.33 -3.89 12.49
CA GLY A 36 12.02 -2.86 13.48
C GLY A 36 12.18 -1.41 13.01
N THR A 37 12.46 -1.19 11.73
CA THR A 37 12.38 0.15 11.12
C THR A 37 10.94 0.65 11.22
N VAL A 38 10.76 1.84 11.80
CA VAL A 38 9.46 2.50 11.95
C VAL A 38 9.35 3.56 10.87
N CYS A 39 8.33 3.47 10.02
CA CYS A 39 8.04 4.48 9.02
C CYS A 39 7.66 5.80 9.69
N THR A 40 7.92 6.91 9.00
CA THR A 40 7.52 8.23 9.47
C THR A 40 6.00 8.32 9.58
N PRO A 41 5.43 9.11 10.52
CA PRO A 41 3.98 9.27 10.64
C PRO A 41 3.30 9.73 9.34
N SER A 42 4.01 10.49 8.51
CA SER A 42 3.55 10.97 7.19
C SER A 42 3.43 9.89 6.11
N GLU A 43 4.05 8.73 6.29
CA GLU A 43 3.96 7.62 5.33
C GLU A 43 2.70 6.77 5.52
N TYR A 44 2.00 6.93 6.65
CA TYR A 44 0.75 6.24 6.92
C TYR A 44 -0.44 7.02 6.36
N VAL A 45 -1.36 6.32 5.66
CA VAL A 45 -2.64 6.89 5.20
C VAL A 45 -3.53 7.27 6.38
N GLU A 46 -3.48 6.47 7.44
CA GLU A 46 -4.13 6.73 8.73
C GLU A 46 -3.10 6.42 9.83
N TYR A 47 -2.67 7.45 10.57
CA TYR A 47 -1.83 7.28 11.74
C TYR A 47 -2.73 7.12 12.97
N ASP A 48 -2.73 5.92 13.56
CA ASP A 48 -3.49 5.66 14.79
C ASP A 48 -2.81 6.35 15.97
N SER A 49 -3.26 7.56 16.29
CA SER A 49 -2.79 8.35 17.42
C SER A 49 -3.40 7.92 18.75
N SER A 50 -4.20 6.85 18.81
CA SER A 50 -4.95 6.47 20.02
C SER A 50 -4.14 5.69 21.06
N LYS A 51 -2.81 5.84 21.07
CA LYS A 51 -1.93 5.32 22.12
C LYS A 51 -1.37 6.46 22.99
N GLU A 52 -2.18 6.87 23.96
CA GLU A 52 -1.73 7.44 25.24
C GLU A 52 -2.42 6.71 26.40
#